data_AF-A0A0N1IC43-F1
#
_entry.id   AF-A0A0N1IC43-F1
#
_cell.length_a   1.000
_cell.length_b   1.000
_cell.length_c   1.000
_cell.angle_alpha   90.00
_cell.angle_beta   90.00
_cell.angle_gamma   90.00
#
_symmetry.space_group_name_H-M   'P 1'
#
loop_
_entity.id
_entity.type
_entity.pdbx_description
1 polymer ?
#
loop_
_entity_poly.entity_id
_entity_poly.type
_entity_poly.pdbx_seq_one_letter_code
_entity_poly.pdbx_strand_id
1 'polypeptide(L)'
;VMNGKADCWPATGQTLLLGDPGVLLRAVGAAEYAHFNGEEDLFCAKHGLREKAIKEIRKLRKQLTSEINLSVSGVDVTIDPDMKPPDAAEARLLRQLVLSGLGDQVGKKIALDEVKEGGKKSKQSPEFAEIARLPIDIRKCRCVAYS
;
A
#
# COMPACT_ATOMS: atom_id res chain seq x y z
N VAL A 1 -17.18 3.98 -9.07
CA VAL A 1 -16.39 5.16 -8.66
C VAL A 1 -16.00 4.92 -7.21
N MET A 2 -14.70 4.77 -6.92
CA MET A 2 -14.21 4.61 -5.55
C MET A 2 -14.64 5.84 -4.76
N ASN A 3 -15.61 5.69 -3.86
CA ASN A 3 -15.94 6.75 -2.92
C ASN A 3 -14.85 6.68 -1.85
N GLY A 4 -13.75 7.39 -2.09
CA GLY A 4 -12.53 7.43 -1.28
C GLY A 4 -12.77 8.08 0.08
N LYS A 5 -13.59 7.45 0.92
CA LYS A 5 -13.61 7.74 2.34
C LYS A 5 -12.34 7.15 2.93
N ALA A 6 -11.48 8.01 3.45
CA ALA A 6 -10.23 7.64 4.09
C ALA A 6 -10.40 6.73 5.33
N ASP A 7 -11.64 6.53 5.76
CA ASP A 7 -12.01 5.74 6.94
C ASP A 7 -12.16 4.25 6.65
N CYS A 8 -12.00 3.81 5.39
CA CYS A 8 -12.30 2.42 4.99
C CYS A 8 -11.22 1.40 5.44
N TRP A 9 -10.00 1.87 5.73
CA TRP A 9 -8.85 1.01 6.07
C TRP A 9 -8.03 1.56 7.24
N PRO A 10 -8.63 1.70 8.44
CA PRO A 10 -7.94 2.26 9.59
C PRO A 10 -6.68 1.48 9.94
N ALA A 11 -5.63 2.19 10.33
CA ALA A 11 -4.39 1.62 10.83
C ALA A 11 -3.79 2.48 11.92
N THR A 12 -3.06 1.84 12.81
CA THR A 12 -2.38 2.48 13.94
C THR A 12 -0.92 2.00 14.01
N GLY A 13 -0.10 2.75 14.76
CA GLY A 13 1.28 2.37 15.06
C GLY A 13 2.15 2.13 13.82
N GLN A 14 2.91 1.03 13.82
CA GLN A 14 3.86 0.71 12.75
C GLN A 14 3.18 0.35 11.42
N THR A 15 1.96 -0.18 11.46
CA THR A 15 1.16 -0.50 10.27
C THR A 15 0.70 0.75 9.54
N LEU A 16 0.45 1.86 10.26
CA LEU A 16 0.16 3.16 9.65
C LEU A 16 1.38 3.71 8.89
N LEU A 17 2.58 3.52 9.45
CA LEU A 17 3.82 3.99 8.83
C LEU A 17 4.21 3.21 7.56
N LEU A 18 3.57 2.06 7.30
CA LEU A 18 3.74 1.32 6.05
C LEU A 18 3.02 2.02 4.88
N GLY A 19 2.16 3.01 5.15
CA GLY A 19 1.52 3.85 4.13
C GLY A 19 0.56 3.07 3.23
N ASP A 20 0.54 3.42 1.95
CA ASP A 20 -0.30 2.77 0.93
C ASP A 20 -0.06 1.26 0.81
N PRO A 21 1.19 0.74 0.85
CA PRO A 21 1.42 -0.70 0.93
C PRO A 21 0.70 -1.38 2.10
N GLY A 22 0.58 -0.70 3.25
CA GLY A 22 -0.17 -1.21 4.39
C GLY A 22 -1.68 -1.25 4.13
N VAL A 23 -2.23 -0.25 3.43
CA VAL A 23 -3.63 -0.24 3.01
C VAL A 23 -3.91 -1.40 2.06
N LEU A 24 -3.05 -1.61 1.06
CA LEU A 24 -3.18 -2.71 0.10
C LEU A 24 -3.13 -4.07 0.79
N LEU A 25 -2.18 -4.26 1.73
CA LEU A 25 -2.05 -5.50 2.48
C LEU A 25 -3.34 -5.84 3.25
N ARG A 26 -3.93 -4.85 3.94
CA ARG A 26 -5.20 -5.03 4.67
C ARG A 26 -6.37 -5.26 3.74
N ALA A 27 -6.43 -4.54 2.62
CA ALA A 27 -7.51 -4.68 1.65
C ALA A 27 -7.55 -6.07 1.04
N VAL A 28 -6.38 -6.59 0.65
CA VAL A 28 -6.26 -7.95 0.12
C VAL A 28 -6.56 -8.97 1.20
N GLY A 29 -5.97 -8.85 2.41
CA GLY A 29 -6.21 -9.80 3.49
C GLY A 29 -7.69 -9.92 3.87
N ALA A 30 -8.38 -8.78 4.01
CA ALA A 30 -9.81 -8.78 4.31
C ALA A 30 -10.68 -9.33 3.16
N ALA A 31 -10.29 -9.07 1.90
CA ALA A 31 -10.99 -9.63 0.73
C ALA A 31 -10.81 -11.16 0.63
N GLU A 32 -9.65 -11.68 1.03
CA GLU A 32 -9.35 -13.11 1.05
C GLU A 32 -10.14 -13.82 2.15
N TYR A 33 -10.24 -13.20 3.33
CA TYR A 33 -11.10 -13.68 4.40
C TYR A 33 -12.59 -13.69 3.99
N ALA A 34 -13.07 -12.61 3.35
CA ALA A 34 -14.43 -12.56 2.82
C ALA A 34 -14.68 -13.64 1.75
N HIS A 35 -13.67 -13.95 0.91
CA HIS A 35 -13.75 -15.03 -0.05
C HIS A 35 -13.89 -16.40 0.60
N PHE A 36 -13.14 -16.66 1.67
CA PHE A 36 -13.25 -17.90 2.44
C PHE A 36 -14.66 -18.09 3.01
N ASN A 37 -15.31 -17.00 3.42
CA ASN A 37 -16.69 -17.01 3.90
C ASN A 37 -17.76 -16.97 2.78
N GLY A 38 -17.36 -16.90 1.51
CA GLY A 38 -18.28 -16.83 0.37
C GLY A 38 -18.93 -15.46 0.14
N GLU A 39 -18.42 -14.39 0.76
CA GLU A 39 -18.99 -13.04 0.75
C GLU A 39 -18.17 -12.02 -0.08
N GLU A 40 -17.24 -12.49 -0.93
CA GLU A 40 -16.30 -11.65 -1.70
C GLU A 40 -16.98 -10.54 -2.50
N ASP A 41 -18.06 -10.86 -3.24
CA ASP A 41 -18.71 -9.90 -4.15
C ASP A 41 -19.36 -8.75 -3.37
N LEU A 42 -20.05 -9.08 -2.27
CA LEU A 42 -20.65 -8.10 -1.36
C LEU A 42 -19.58 -7.25 -0.68
N PHE A 43 -18.50 -7.88 -0.24
CA PHE A 43 -17.37 -7.19 0.38
C PHE A 43 -16.72 -6.20 -0.59
N CYS A 44 -16.44 -6.63 -1.82
CA CYS A 44 -15.85 -5.78 -2.85
C CYS A 44 -16.75 -4.60 -3.20
N ALA A 45 -18.06 -4.82 -3.34
CA ALA A 45 -19.03 -3.75 -3.57
C ALA A 45 -19.08 -2.75 -2.41
N LYS A 46 -19.09 -3.23 -1.16
CA LYS A 46 -19.16 -2.41 0.05
C LYS A 46 -17.91 -1.53 0.24
N HIS A 47 -16.72 -2.09 0.03
CA HIS A 47 -15.45 -1.41 0.25
C HIS A 47 -14.89 -0.73 -1.01
N GLY A 48 -15.61 -0.81 -2.15
CA GLY A 48 -15.23 -0.20 -3.41
C GLY A 48 -14.01 -0.86 -4.07
N LEU A 49 -13.79 -2.14 -3.82
CA LEU A 49 -12.71 -2.92 -4.44
C LEU A 49 -13.14 -3.42 -5.81
N ARG A 50 -12.18 -3.49 -6.74
CA ARG A 50 -12.42 -4.06 -8.05
C ARG A 50 -12.32 -5.58 -7.96
N GLU A 51 -13.45 -6.27 -7.98
CA GLU A 51 -13.56 -7.73 -7.86
C GLU A 51 -12.61 -8.49 -8.79
N LYS A 52 -12.54 -8.11 -10.08
CA LYS A 52 -11.60 -8.71 -11.03
C LYS A 52 -10.13 -8.60 -10.59
N ALA A 53 -9.75 -7.48 -9.97
CA ALA A 53 -8.39 -7.28 -9.49
C ALA A 53 -8.09 -8.18 -8.28
N ILE A 54 -9.03 -8.35 -7.35
CA ILE A 54 -8.89 -9.26 -6.21
C ILE A 54 -8.70 -10.71 -6.68
N LYS A 55 -9.49 -11.15 -7.66
CA LYS A 55 -9.36 -12.48 -8.26
C LYS A 55 -7.99 -12.72 -8.89
N GLU A 56 -7.45 -11.73 -9.61
CA GLU A 56 -6.09 -11.82 -10.18
C GLU A 56 -5.00 -11.76 -9.11
N ILE A 57 -5.14 -10.94 -8.07
CA ILE A 57 -4.22 -10.89 -6.93
C ILE A 57 -4.14 -12.27 -6.27
N ARG A 58 -5.27 -12.94 -6.03
CA ARG A 58 -5.29 -14.30 -5.47
C ARG A 58 -4.53 -15.30 -6.33
N LYS A 59 -4.70 -15.25 -7.66
CA LYS A 59 -3.98 -16.12 -8.60
C LYS A 59 -2.47 -15.86 -8.54
N LEU A 60 -2.06 -14.58 -8.57
CA LEU A 60 -0.66 -14.19 -8.48
C LEU A 60 -0.02 -14.65 -7.16
N ARG A 61 -0.73 -14.50 -6.04
CA ARG A 61 -0.26 -15.00 -4.73
C ARG A 61 -0.03 -16.51 -4.76
N LYS A 62 -0.96 -17.29 -5.32
CA LYS A 62 -0.82 -18.76 -5.48
C LYS A 62 0.42 -19.12 -6.31
N GLN A 63 0.62 -18.43 -7.43
CA GLN A 63 1.77 -18.66 -8.30
C GLN A 63 3.08 -18.35 -7.57
N LEU A 64 3.22 -17.17 -6.97
CA LEU A 64 4.44 -16.78 -6.26
C LEU A 64 4.76 -17.72 -5.09
N THR A 65 3.74 -18.17 -4.37
CA THR A 65 3.91 -19.13 -3.25
C THR A 65 4.42 -20.48 -3.76
N SER A 66 3.86 -20.97 -4.86
CA SER A 66 4.33 -22.20 -5.51
C SER A 66 5.80 -22.08 -5.95
N GLU A 67 6.17 -20.97 -6.58
CA GLU A 67 7.56 -20.73 -7.01
C GLU A 67 8.54 -20.64 -5.83
N ILE A 68 8.13 -20.04 -4.71
CA ILE A 68 8.94 -20.00 -3.49
C ILE A 68 9.20 -21.42 -2.96
N ASN A 69 8.16 -22.26 -2.88
CA ASN A 69 8.28 -23.64 -2.40
C ASN A 69 9.16 -24.51 -3.33
N LEU A 70 9.20 -24.21 -4.63
CA LEU A 70 10.08 -24.89 -5.58
C LEU A 70 11.53 -24.41 -5.52
N SER A 71 11.75 -23.12 -5.24
CA SER A 71 13.08 -22.50 -5.29
C SER A 71 13.85 -22.58 -3.97
N VAL A 72 13.16 -22.59 -2.82
CA VAL A 72 13.78 -22.59 -1.50
C VAL A 72 13.57 -23.92 -0.80
N SER A 73 14.66 -24.70 -0.68
CA SER A 73 14.60 -26.00 0.00
C SER A 73 14.31 -25.85 1.50
N GLY A 74 13.44 -26.71 2.02
CA GLY A 74 13.08 -26.72 3.45
C GLY A 74 12.02 -25.69 3.86
N VAL A 75 11.41 -24.98 2.92
CA VAL A 75 10.31 -24.06 3.17
C VAL A 75 9.03 -24.60 2.54
N ASP A 76 7.97 -24.72 3.35
CA ASP A 76 6.62 -25.07 2.90
C ASP A 76 5.66 -23.92 3.25
N VAL A 77 5.60 -22.91 2.39
CA VAL A 77 4.69 -21.77 2.55
C VAL A 77 3.33 -22.12 1.98
N THR A 78 2.28 -21.92 2.77
CA THR A 78 0.90 -22.04 2.33
C THR A 78 0.18 -20.70 2.44
N ILE A 79 -0.78 -20.47 1.53
CA ILE A 79 -1.64 -19.28 1.61
C ILE A 79 -2.76 -19.58 2.60
N ASP A 80 -2.60 -19.08 3.82
CA ASP A 80 -3.64 -19.10 4.84
C ASP A 80 -4.73 -18.06 4.49
N PRO A 81 -6.01 -18.47 4.33
CA PRO A 81 -7.13 -17.56 4.13
C PRO A 81 -7.45 -16.70 5.37
N ASP A 82 -7.09 -17.11 6.58
CA ASP A 82 -7.31 -16.37 7.83
C ASP A 82 -6.00 -15.76 8.38
N MET A 83 -5.17 -15.26 7.46
CA MET A 83 -3.90 -14.64 7.81
C MET A 83 -4.12 -13.40 8.67
N LYS A 84 -3.59 -13.43 9.89
CA LYS A 84 -3.67 -12.31 10.83
C LYS A 84 -2.97 -11.07 10.27
N PRO A 85 -3.45 -9.87 10.62
CA PRO A 85 -2.72 -8.65 10.29
C PRO A 85 -1.33 -8.69 10.95
N PRO A 86 -0.31 -8.09 10.30
CA PRO A 86 1.06 -8.15 10.80
C PRO A 86 1.20 -7.44 12.14
N ASP A 87 2.02 -7.99 13.02
CA ASP A 87 2.42 -7.36 14.27
C ASP A 87 3.27 -6.10 14.03
N ALA A 88 3.45 -5.26 15.06
CA ALA A 88 4.26 -4.06 14.99
C ALA A 88 5.71 -4.33 14.54
N ALA A 89 6.30 -5.44 14.97
CA ALA A 89 7.64 -5.86 14.54
C ALA A 89 7.66 -6.25 13.06
N GLU A 90 6.68 -7.05 12.61
CA GLU A 90 6.54 -7.49 11.22
C GLU A 90 6.28 -6.30 10.30
N ALA A 91 5.42 -5.35 10.69
CA ALA A 91 5.16 -4.12 9.96
C ALA A 91 6.42 -3.23 9.84
N ARG A 92 7.35 -3.31 10.79
CA ARG A 92 8.67 -2.66 10.67
C ARG A 92 9.56 -3.37 9.66
N LEU A 93 9.62 -4.70 9.69
CA LEU A 93 10.39 -5.49 8.73
C LEU A 93 9.86 -5.31 7.30
N LEU A 94 8.54 -5.28 7.12
CA LEU A 94 7.90 -5.03 5.83
C LEU A 94 8.29 -3.67 5.24
N ARG A 95 8.38 -2.61 6.07
CA ARG A 95 8.86 -1.30 5.59
C ARG A 95 10.30 -1.34 5.12
N GLN A 96 11.16 -2.05 5.85
CA GLN A 96 12.56 -2.22 5.46
C GLN A 96 12.67 -3.01 4.16
N LEU A 97 11.87 -4.05 3.99
CA LEU A 97 11.81 -4.84 2.76
C LEU A 97 11.36 -4.00 1.57
N VAL A 98 10.27 -3.23 1.72
CA VAL A 98 9.79 -2.32 0.66
C VAL A 98 10.86 -1.28 0.31
N LEU A 99 11.52 -0.69 1.30
CA LEU A 99 12.61 0.27 1.07
C LEU A 99 13.79 -0.37 0.33
N SER A 100 14.14 -1.61 0.64
CA SER A 100 15.24 -2.32 -0.03
C SER A 100 14.98 -2.56 -1.52
N GLY A 101 13.72 -2.69 -1.92
CA GLY A 101 13.32 -2.84 -3.32
C GLY A 101 13.12 -1.52 -4.08
N LEU A 102 13.00 -0.39 -3.36
CA LEU A 102 12.64 0.93 -3.90
C LEU A 102 13.62 2.03 -3.46
N GLY A 103 14.90 1.69 -3.33
CA GLY A 103 15.92 2.60 -2.78
C GLY A 103 16.18 3.86 -3.62
N ASP A 104 15.87 3.82 -4.91
CA ASP A 104 15.91 4.95 -5.83
C ASP A 104 14.66 5.86 -5.77
N GLN A 105 13.56 5.35 -5.19
CA GLN A 105 12.28 6.05 -5.07
C GLN A 105 12.08 6.68 -3.69
N VAL A 106 13.12 7.34 -3.16
CA VAL A 106 13.10 7.96 -1.83
C VAL A 106 12.90 9.47 -1.93
N GLY A 107 11.78 9.95 -1.39
CA GLY A 107 11.47 11.38 -1.27
C GLY A 107 11.73 11.92 0.13
N LYS A 108 12.52 12.99 0.27
CA LYS A 108 12.64 13.76 1.51
C LYS A 108 11.60 14.87 1.52
N LYS A 109 10.81 14.97 2.60
CA LYS A 109 9.98 16.15 2.84
C LYS A 109 10.87 17.35 3.18
N ILE A 110 10.81 18.40 2.36
CA ILE A 110 11.51 19.66 2.61
C ILE A 110 10.59 20.55 3.46
N ALA A 111 11.14 21.17 4.50
CA ALA A 111 10.41 22.10 5.34
C ALA A 111 10.24 23.45 4.61
N LEU A 112 9.15 24.17 4.87
CA LEU A 112 8.79 25.38 4.10
C LEU A 112 9.85 26.49 4.23
N ASP A 113 10.56 26.52 5.35
CA ASP A 113 11.69 27.40 5.68
C ASP A 113 12.98 27.03 4.93
N GLU A 114 13.11 25.80 4.45
CA GLU A 114 14.26 25.34 3.65
C GLU A 114 14.11 25.62 2.14
N VAL A 115 12.93 26.09 1.70
CA VAL A 115 12.68 26.44 0.29
C VAL A 115 13.33 27.79 -0.03
N LYS A 116 14.59 27.77 -0.47
CA LYS A 116 15.28 28.98 -0.95
C LYS A 116 14.60 29.54 -2.19
N GLU A 117 14.07 30.76 -2.11
CA GLU A 117 13.72 31.56 -3.28
C GLU A 117 14.98 31.80 -4.12
N GLY A 118 15.13 31.11 -5.26
CA GLY A 118 16.18 31.40 -6.26
C GLY A 118 17.17 30.29 -6.58
N GLY A 119 17.08 29.09 -6.00
CA GLY A 119 17.91 27.95 -6.40
C GLY A 119 17.41 27.27 -7.68
N LYS A 120 18.31 26.94 -8.62
CA LYS A 120 18.04 26.31 -9.93
C LYS A 120 16.81 25.39 -9.89
N LYS A 121 15.78 25.75 -10.65
CA LYS A 121 14.61 24.91 -10.94
C LYS A 121 15.08 23.64 -11.65
N SER A 122 15.52 22.62 -10.90
CA SER A 122 15.27 21.25 -11.34
C SER A 122 13.76 21.18 -11.56
N LYS A 123 13.31 20.62 -12.69
CA LYS A 123 11.92 20.64 -13.17
C LYS A 123 10.95 20.17 -12.09
N GLN A 124 10.56 21.07 -11.20
CA GLN A 124 9.47 20.89 -10.26
C GLN A 124 8.28 21.52 -10.94
N SER A 125 7.34 20.67 -11.37
CA SER A 125 6.03 21.12 -11.81
C SER A 125 5.46 22.03 -10.72
N PRO A 126 4.91 23.21 -11.05
CA PRO A 126 4.39 24.17 -10.06
C PRO A 126 3.32 23.58 -9.12
N GLU A 127 2.73 22.44 -9.47
CA GLU A 127 1.79 21.67 -8.67
C GLU A 127 2.37 21.10 -7.36
N PHE A 128 3.67 20.77 -7.32
CA PHE A 128 4.30 20.21 -6.11
C PHE A 128 4.51 21.24 -4.99
N ALA A 129 4.59 22.53 -5.32
CA ALA A 129 4.74 23.59 -4.33
C ALA A 129 3.45 23.81 -3.52
N GLU A 130 2.29 23.48 -4.09
CA GLU A 130 0.99 23.63 -3.41
C GLU A 130 0.74 22.50 -2.40
N ILE A 131 1.24 21.29 -2.67
CA ILE A 131 1.20 20.14 -1.75
C ILE A 131 1.95 20.45 -0.44
N ALA A 132 3.03 21.24 -0.50
CA ALA A 132 3.82 21.62 0.67
C ALA A 132 3.11 22.61 1.63
N ARG A 133 2.06 23.30 1.16
CA ARG A 133 1.32 24.32 1.96
C ARG A 133 0.15 23.76 2.75
N LEU A 134 -0.17 22.48 2.58
CA LEU A 134 -1.24 21.84 3.33
C LEU A 134 -0.66 21.19 4.60
N PRO A 135 -1.37 21.28 5.75
CA PRO A 135 -1.04 20.46 6.91
C PRO A 135 -0.98 19.00 6.43
N ILE A 136 0.02 18.24 6.90
CA ILE A 136 0.27 16.86 6.48
C ILE A 136 -0.96 16.03 6.83
N ASP A 137 -1.89 15.94 5.89
CA ASP A 137 -2.90 14.91 5.87
C ASP A 137 -2.43 13.90 4.83
N ILE A 138 -1.96 12.76 5.32
CA ILE A 138 -1.54 11.60 4.53
C ILE A 138 -2.66 11.20 3.53
N ARG A 139 -3.90 11.66 3.76
CA ARG A 139 -5.09 11.43 2.94
C ARG A 139 -5.21 12.29 1.67
N LYS A 140 -4.30 13.24 1.40
CA LYS A 140 -4.44 14.16 0.24
C LYS A 140 -3.34 14.07 -0.83
N CYS A 141 -2.44 13.09 -0.76
CA CYS A 141 -1.56 12.75 -1.88
C CYS A 141 -2.37 12.08 -3.00
N ARG A 142 -3.10 12.88 -3.77
CA ARG A 142 -3.69 12.42 -5.03
C ARG A 142 -2.55 12.33 -6.03
N CYS A 143 -2.09 11.12 -6.30
CA CYS A 143 -1.18 10.86 -7.42
C CYS A 143 -1.86 11.39 -8.70
N VAL A 144 -1.31 12.44 -9.29
CA VAL A 144 -1.67 12.89 -10.63
C VAL A 144 -1.09 11.86 -11.60
N ALA A 145 -1.94 10.95 -12.05
CA ALA A 145 -1.62 10.08 -13.17
C ALA A 145 -1.56 10.93 -14.44
N TYR A 146 -0.36 11.10 -15.00
CA TYR A 146 -0.18 11.69 -16.32
C TYR A 146 -0.80 10.76 -17.38
N SER A 147 -1.67 11.32 -18.23
CA SER A 147 -1.96 10.82 -19.58
C SER A 147 -1.14 11.62 -20.59
#